data_AF-A0A919P0E8-F1
#
_entry.id   AF-A0A919P0E8-F1
#
_cell.length_a   1.000
_cell.length_b   1.000
_cell.length_c   1.000
_cell.angle_alpha   90.00
_cell.angle_beta   90.00
_cell.angle_gamma   90.00
#
_symmetry.space_group_name_H-M   'P 1'
#
loop_
_entity.id
_entity.type
_entity.pdbx_description
1 polymer ?
#
loop_
_entity_poly.entity_id
_entity_poly.type
_entity_poly.pdbx_seq_one_letter_code
_entity_poly.pdbx_strand_id
1 'polypeptide(L)'
;MTSAALPVLGDLTREDLIRWLPLAVSALTLLVALFAWRQSAKAARRIARQADATYRHADATARQAQAFDEQVSIAREALALARQEAQDARADADRLRLETDHTRRMLEEARLDALAPTIIARALPSVTDAVGRPTLEVCQLTAGRQDRWRPLVGQLQVGRDESYAFRTALTLWFENVSDAPAQIDIIDSAGGELELLPGHPLVVPAHEARSIAWVRMWTSRDLDSDRHIQDPSSWLFDLTFAASDLGLHVRDTYAFDGDLRFFDRDGSWLVVMPEPPLPWTSDVASMLPGRTYQRMDVSVS
;
A
#
# COMPACT_ATOMS: atom_id res chain seq x y z
N MET A 1 27.76 -77.14 97.87
CA MET A 1 26.72 -77.17 98.92
C MET A 1 25.58 -76.32 98.39
N THR A 2 24.55 -76.87 97.76
CA THR A 2 23.46 -77.65 98.37
C THR A 2 23.01 -78.79 97.46
N SER A 3 22.96 -79.99 98.03
CA SER A 3 22.49 -81.24 97.43
C SER A 3 20.96 -81.24 97.37
N ALA A 4 20.39 -81.41 96.17
CA ALA A 4 18.99 -81.78 95.98
C ALA A 4 18.98 -83.16 95.33
N ALA A 5 18.71 -84.17 96.14
CA ALA A 5 18.63 -85.56 95.74
C ALA A 5 17.45 -85.77 94.79
N LEU A 6 17.74 -86.18 93.56
CA LEU A 6 16.75 -86.75 92.64
C LEU A 6 16.46 -88.19 93.08
N PRO A 7 15.19 -88.57 93.34
CA PRO A 7 14.87 -89.96 93.60
C PRO A 7 15.08 -90.78 92.32
N VAL A 8 15.73 -91.92 92.52
CA VAL A 8 15.94 -92.99 91.55
C VAL A 8 14.58 -93.39 90.96
N LEU A 9 14.47 -93.29 89.63
CA LEU A 9 13.34 -93.79 88.83
C LEU A 9 13.30 -95.32 88.93
N GLY A 10 12.65 -95.82 89.97
CA GLY A 10 12.14 -97.19 90.05
C GLY A 10 10.66 -97.22 89.64
N ASP A 11 10.34 -98.09 88.69
CA ASP A 11 9.01 -98.59 88.30
C ASP A 11 7.85 -97.58 88.16
N LEU A 12 7.76 -96.98 86.97
CA LEU A 12 6.52 -96.38 86.46
C LEU A 12 5.63 -97.49 85.88
N THR A 13 4.51 -97.78 86.53
CA THR A 13 3.51 -98.73 86.05
C THR A 13 2.71 -98.15 84.88
N ARG A 14 2.23 -99.01 83.99
CA ARG A 14 1.51 -98.67 82.74
C ARG A 14 0.22 -97.86 82.97
N GLU A 15 -0.34 -97.91 84.17
CA GLU A 15 -1.60 -97.22 84.55
C GLU A 15 -1.38 -95.72 84.83
N ASP A 16 -0.22 -95.31 85.34
CA ASP A 16 0.09 -93.90 85.59
C ASP A 16 0.27 -93.14 84.27
N LEU A 17 0.81 -93.78 83.24
CA LEU A 17 1.04 -93.17 81.92
C LEU A 17 -0.28 -92.86 81.17
N ILE A 18 -1.34 -93.62 81.43
CA ILE A 18 -2.67 -93.42 80.83
C ILE A 18 -3.42 -92.26 81.49
N ARG A 19 -3.21 -92.03 82.80
CA ARG A 19 -3.85 -90.94 83.55
C ARG A 19 -3.35 -89.55 83.13
N TRP A 20 -2.09 -89.43 82.71
CA TRP A 20 -1.49 -88.14 82.32
C TRP A 20 -1.60 -87.80 80.83
N LEU A 21 -1.98 -88.76 79.99
CA LEU A 21 -2.10 -88.61 78.54
C LEU A 21 -3.10 -87.51 78.10
N PRO A 22 -4.34 -87.41 78.65
CA PRO A 22 -5.26 -86.34 78.29
C PRO A 22 -4.80 -84.96 78.76
N LEU A 23 -4.08 -84.87 79.88
CA LEU A 23 -3.46 -83.63 80.39
C LEU A 23 -2.28 -83.18 79.51
N ALA A 24 -1.46 -84.13 79.05
CA ALA A 24 -0.37 -83.85 78.13
C ALA A 24 -0.91 -83.36 76.78
N VAL A 25 -1.95 -83.98 76.24
CA VAL A 25 -2.58 -83.57 74.97
C VAL A 25 -3.21 -82.18 75.08
N SER A 26 -3.88 -81.86 76.19
CA SER A 26 -4.49 -80.55 76.40
C SER A 26 -3.45 -79.44 76.66
N ALA A 27 -2.34 -79.74 77.31
CA ALA A 27 -1.21 -78.81 77.41
C ALA A 27 -0.55 -78.56 76.04
N LEU A 28 -0.42 -79.60 75.21
CA LEU A 28 0.18 -79.51 73.88
C LEU A 28 -0.70 -78.75 72.90
N THR A 29 -2.03 -78.93 72.94
CA THR A 29 -2.97 -78.13 72.14
C THR A 29 -2.99 -76.67 72.57
N LEU A 30 -2.87 -76.37 73.86
CA LEU A 30 -2.70 -75.00 74.37
C LEU A 30 -1.40 -74.35 73.84
N LEU A 31 -0.29 -75.09 73.85
CA LEU A 31 0.98 -74.62 73.29
C LEU A 31 0.89 -74.36 71.78
N VAL A 32 0.24 -75.26 71.03
CA VAL A 32 0.01 -75.10 69.59
C VAL A 32 -0.89 -73.89 69.31
N ALA A 33 -1.98 -73.70 70.07
CA ALA A 33 -2.86 -72.54 69.94
C ALA A 33 -2.12 -71.22 70.23
N LEU A 34 -1.22 -71.22 71.23
CA LEU A 34 -0.42 -70.05 71.57
C LEU A 34 0.65 -69.74 70.51
N PHE A 35 1.23 -70.78 69.91
CA PHE A 35 2.14 -70.65 68.76
C PHE A 35 1.41 -70.12 67.51
N ALA A 36 0.22 -70.64 67.23
CA ALA A 36 -0.65 -70.18 66.14
C ALA A 36 -1.09 -68.73 66.33
N TRP A 37 -1.45 -68.32 67.55
CA TRP A 37 -1.76 -66.93 67.90
C TRP A 37 -0.54 -66.00 67.73
N ARG A 38 0.65 -66.47 68.10
CA ARG A 38 1.88 -65.68 67.93
C ARG A 38 2.29 -65.55 66.45
N GLN A 39 2.07 -66.59 65.66
CA GLN A 39 2.26 -66.60 64.20
C GLN A 39 1.25 -65.68 63.51
N SER A 40 -0.04 -65.77 63.86
CA SER A 40 -1.09 -64.91 63.31
C SER A 40 -0.91 -63.45 63.72
N ALA A 41 -0.47 -63.17 64.96
CA ALA A 41 -0.13 -61.82 65.40
C ALA A 41 1.09 -61.25 64.63
N LYS A 42 2.07 -62.07 64.28
CA LYS A 42 3.20 -61.64 63.42
C LYS A 42 2.77 -61.42 61.97
N ALA A 43 1.91 -62.28 61.42
CA ALA A 43 1.35 -62.13 60.08
C ALA A 43 0.49 -60.85 59.98
N ALA A 44 -0.39 -60.61 60.96
CA ALA A 44 -1.20 -59.40 61.05
C ALA A 44 -0.34 -58.12 61.12
N ARG A 45 0.77 -58.13 61.86
CA ARG A 45 1.71 -56.99 61.88
C ARG A 45 2.43 -56.76 60.56
N ARG A 46 2.74 -57.83 59.81
CA ARG A 46 3.35 -57.71 58.47
C ARG A 46 2.34 -57.17 57.45
N ILE A 47 1.11 -57.66 57.49
CA ILE A 47 0.00 -57.17 56.65
C ILE A 47 -0.28 -55.70 56.97
N ALA A 48 -0.34 -55.32 58.25
CA ALA A 48 -0.51 -53.93 58.66
C ALA A 48 0.63 -53.03 58.16
N ARG A 49 1.89 -53.47 58.25
CA ARG A 49 3.05 -52.70 57.72
C ARG A 49 3.06 -52.63 56.19
N GLN A 50 2.63 -53.68 55.50
CA GLN A 50 2.50 -53.68 54.05
C GLN A 50 1.39 -52.74 53.61
N ALA A 51 0.24 -52.74 54.30
CA ALA A 51 -0.86 -51.81 54.08
C ALA A 51 -0.43 -50.35 54.28
N ASP A 52 0.32 -50.09 55.36
CA ASP A 52 0.88 -48.76 55.67
C ASP A 52 1.89 -48.31 54.61
N ALA A 53 2.75 -49.22 54.14
CA ALA A 53 3.70 -48.93 53.06
C ALA A 53 2.98 -48.67 51.74
N THR A 54 1.98 -49.47 51.36
CA THR A 54 1.18 -49.23 50.15
C THR A 54 0.41 -47.91 50.22
N TYR A 55 -0.10 -47.54 51.40
CA TYR A 55 -0.78 -46.26 51.59
C TYR A 55 0.18 -45.08 51.39
N ARG A 56 1.39 -45.15 51.96
CA ARG A 56 2.43 -44.12 51.77
C ARG A 56 2.93 -44.05 50.33
N HIS A 57 3.06 -45.19 49.65
CA HIS A 57 3.41 -45.21 48.24
C HIS A 57 2.31 -44.58 47.39
N ALA A 58 1.03 -44.89 47.66
CA ALA A 58 -0.11 -44.28 46.99
C ALA A 58 -0.15 -42.76 47.19
N ASP A 59 0.03 -42.28 48.43
CA ASP A 59 0.10 -40.86 48.76
C ASP A 59 1.31 -40.16 48.09
N ALA A 60 2.48 -40.80 48.05
CA ALA A 60 3.65 -40.28 47.34
C ALA A 60 3.41 -40.19 45.82
N THR A 61 2.78 -41.21 45.21
CA THR A 61 2.40 -41.17 43.79
C THR A 61 1.34 -40.13 43.50
N ALA A 62 0.38 -39.89 44.40
CA ALA A 62 -0.63 -38.85 44.27
C ALA A 62 0.00 -37.45 44.28
N ARG A 63 0.95 -37.21 45.18
CA ARG A 63 1.71 -35.95 45.22
C ARG A 63 2.61 -35.77 44.00
N GLN A 64 3.21 -36.84 43.48
CA GLN A 64 3.97 -36.79 42.24
C GLN A 64 3.09 -36.46 41.04
N ALA A 65 1.91 -37.08 40.92
CA ALA A 65 0.95 -36.78 39.87
C ALA A 65 0.51 -35.31 39.93
N GLN A 66 0.22 -34.79 41.13
CA GLN A 66 -0.14 -33.38 41.33
C GLN A 66 1.00 -32.43 40.92
N ALA A 67 2.25 -32.73 41.28
CA ALA A 67 3.40 -31.93 40.87
C ALA A 67 3.65 -31.97 39.35
N PHE A 68 3.39 -33.12 38.69
CA PHE A 68 3.46 -33.21 37.23
C PHE A 68 2.36 -32.39 36.56
N ASP A 69 1.13 -32.43 37.09
CA ASP A 69 0.04 -31.61 36.56
C ASP A 69 0.34 -30.11 36.69
N GLU A 70 0.92 -29.68 37.80
CA GLU A 70 1.39 -28.30 38.01
C GLU A 70 2.53 -27.92 37.04
N GLN A 71 3.49 -28.83 36.79
CA GLN A 71 4.55 -28.57 35.81
C GLN A 71 4.00 -28.47 34.39
N VAL A 72 3.01 -29.30 34.03
CA VAL A 72 2.36 -29.27 32.72
C VAL A 72 1.55 -27.99 32.56
N SER A 73 0.85 -27.51 33.59
CA SER A 73 0.12 -26.24 33.52
C SER A 73 1.07 -25.06 33.34
N ILE A 74 2.16 -25.00 34.12
CA ILE A 74 3.19 -23.96 33.99
C ILE A 74 3.83 -24.00 32.59
N ALA A 75 4.15 -25.18 32.07
CA ALA A 75 4.73 -25.32 30.73
C ALA A 75 3.76 -24.88 29.63
N ARG A 76 2.46 -25.12 29.78
CA ARG A 76 1.43 -24.66 28.84
C ARG A 76 1.28 -23.14 28.87
N GLU A 77 1.28 -22.54 30.06
CA GLU A 77 1.21 -21.09 30.23
C GLU A 77 2.46 -20.41 29.65
N ALA A 78 3.66 -20.92 29.94
CA ALA A 78 4.90 -20.40 29.38
C ALA A 78 4.93 -20.50 27.85
N LEU A 79 4.43 -21.59 27.27
CA LEU A 79 4.34 -21.75 25.82
C LEU A 79 3.27 -20.86 25.18
N ALA A 80 2.17 -20.60 25.87
CA ALA A 80 1.16 -19.63 25.43
C ALA A 80 1.73 -18.21 25.42
N LEU A 81 2.44 -17.82 26.49
CA LEU A 81 3.09 -16.52 26.60
C LEU A 81 4.20 -16.35 25.54
N ALA A 82 5.05 -17.34 25.34
CA ALA A 82 6.08 -17.32 24.29
C ALA A 82 5.48 -17.22 22.88
N ARG A 83 4.32 -17.85 22.63
CA ARG A 83 3.60 -17.71 21.35
C ARG A 83 3.06 -16.30 21.17
N GLN A 84 2.52 -15.71 22.22
CA GLN A 84 2.01 -14.34 22.19
C GLN A 84 3.15 -13.35 21.94
N GLU A 85 4.26 -13.44 22.68
CA GLU A 85 5.44 -12.60 22.47
C GLU A 85 6.01 -12.76 21.06
N ALA A 86 6.04 -13.97 20.50
CA ALA A 86 6.49 -14.20 19.13
C ALA A 86 5.53 -13.61 18.08
N GLN A 87 4.23 -13.52 18.37
CA GLN A 87 3.25 -12.86 17.51
C GLN A 87 3.39 -11.34 17.58
N ASP A 88 3.52 -10.79 18.79
CA ASP A 88 3.71 -9.36 19.02
C ASP A 88 5.02 -8.87 18.38
N ALA A 89 6.12 -9.62 18.57
CA ALA A 89 7.40 -9.31 17.94
C ALA A 89 7.36 -9.34 16.40
N ARG A 90 6.52 -10.21 15.81
CA ARG A 90 6.31 -10.22 14.34
C ARG A 90 5.51 -9.00 13.90
N ALA A 91 4.45 -8.66 14.61
CA ALA A 91 3.64 -7.47 14.32
C ALA A 91 4.47 -6.19 14.42
N ASP A 92 5.33 -6.07 15.45
CA ASP A 92 6.24 -4.94 15.60
C ASP A 92 7.29 -4.90 14.50
N ALA A 93 7.87 -6.05 14.11
CA ALA A 93 8.82 -6.12 13.01
C ALA A 93 8.17 -5.71 11.67
N ASP A 94 6.93 -6.13 11.41
CA ASP A 94 6.21 -5.75 10.19
C ASP A 94 5.84 -4.26 10.21
N ARG A 95 5.45 -3.72 11.37
CA ARG A 95 5.22 -2.27 11.51
C ARG A 95 6.49 -1.46 11.27
N LEU A 96 7.63 -1.87 11.84
CA LEU A 96 8.91 -1.22 11.64
C LEU A 96 9.36 -1.28 10.17
N ARG A 97 9.09 -2.39 9.48
CA ARG A 97 9.33 -2.51 8.03
C ARG A 97 8.51 -1.48 7.26
N LEU A 98 7.20 -1.42 7.50
CA LEU A 98 6.32 -0.45 6.84
C LEU A 98 6.73 1.01 7.12
N GLU A 99 7.09 1.34 8.36
CA GLU A 99 7.57 2.67 8.73
C GLU A 99 8.91 3.01 8.06
N THR A 100 9.82 2.03 7.97
CA THR A 100 11.12 2.19 7.29
C THR A 100 10.93 2.38 5.78
N ASP A 101 10.07 1.58 5.15
CA ASP A 101 9.78 1.67 3.72
C ASP A 101 9.10 2.99 3.38
N HIS A 102 8.15 3.43 4.21
CA HIS A 102 7.52 4.74 4.07
C HIS A 102 8.54 5.88 4.19
N THR A 103 9.41 5.84 5.19
CA THR A 103 10.45 6.87 5.38
C THR A 103 11.44 6.87 4.20
N ARG A 104 11.84 5.69 3.72
CA ARG A 104 12.73 5.55 2.57
C ARG A 104 12.12 6.15 1.31
N ARG A 105 10.83 5.88 1.09
CA ARG A 105 10.07 6.46 -0.03
C ARG A 105 10.00 7.98 0.07
N MET A 106 9.67 8.54 1.24
CA MET A 106 9.63 10.00 1.41
C MET A 106 10.99 10.65 1.14
N LEU A 107 12.09 10.02 1.57
CA LEU A 107 13.44 10.53 1.30
C LEU A 107 13.79 10.49 -0.19
N GLU A 108 13.34 9.44 -0.90
CA GLU A 108 13.55 9.33 -2.34
C GLU A 108 12.71 10.36 -3.12
N GLU A 109 11.42 10.51 -2.77
CA GLU A 109 10.55 11.55 -3.34
C GLU A 109 11.13 12.94 -3.11
N ALA A 110 11.57 13.27 -1.89
CA ALA A 110 12.22 14.55 -1.59
C ALA A 110 13.51 14.79 -2.39
N ARG A 111 14.28 13.73 -2.67
CA ARG A 111 15.47 13.81 -3.53
C ARG A 111 15.10 14.08 -4.99
N LEU A 112 14.04 13.45 -5.50
CA LEU A 112 13.56 13.65 -6.87
C LEU A 112 12.86 14.99 -7.05
N ASP A 113 12.19 15.49 -6.02
CA ASP A 113 11.55 16.81 -6.02
C ASP A 113 12.56 17.94 -6.23
N ALA A 114 13.79 17.80 -5.74
CA ALA A 114 14.87 18.75 -6.00
C ALA A 114 15.28 18.81 -7.49
N LEU A 115 14.93 17.80 -8.28
CA LEU A 115 15.18 17.74 -9.72
C LEU A 115 13.97 18.19 -10.55
N ALA A 116 12.82 18.46 -9.91
CA ALA A 116 11.60 18.79 -10.61
C ALA A 116 11.73 20.13 -11.34
N PRO A 117 11.56 20.15 -12.68
CA PRO A 117 11.62 21.40 -13.42
C PRO A 117 10.40 22.25 -13.09
N THR A 118 10.62 23.55 -12.92
CA THR A 118 9.54 24.52 -12.73
C THR A 118 9.47 25.39 -13.98
N ILE A 119 8.35 25.29 -14.69
CA ILE A 119 8.15 25.96 -15.97
C ILE A 119 7.05 27.00 -15.85
N ILE A 120 7.35 28.23 -16.25
CA ILE A 120 6.35 29.26 -16.51
C ILE A 120 6.07 29.21 -18.00
N ALA A 121 4.87 28.78 -18.39
CA ALA A 121 4.48 28.73 -19.78
C ALA A 121 3.40 29.79 -20.06
N ARG A 122 3.55 30.51 -21.18
CA ARG A 122 2.62 31.55 -21.63
C ARG A 122 2.21 31.34 -23.09
N ALA A 123 0.96 31.63 -23.42
CA ALA A 123 0.43 31.62 -24.76
C ALA A 123 0.16 33.06 -25.22
N LEU A 124 1.05 33.59 -26.06
CA LEU A 124 1.02 34.96 -26.53
C LEU A 124 0.41 35.03 -27.94
N PRO A 125 -0.39 36.05 -28.29
CA PRO A 125 -0.81 36.26 -29.67
C PRO A 125 0.40 36.53 -30.58
N SER A 126 0.46 35.89 -31.74
CA SER A 126 1.61 35.99 -32.67
C SER A 126 1.70 37.36 -33.38
N VAL A 127 0.59 38.11 -33.48
CA VAL A 127 0.52 39.39 -34.21
C VAL A 127 0.73 40.58 -33.26
N THR A 128 1.74 41.39 -33.57
CA THR A 128 2.37 42.40 -32.71
C THR A 128 1.63 43.74 -32.60
N ASP A 129 0.49 43.91 -33.26
CA ASP A 129 -0.16 45.23 -33.44
C ASP A 129 -1.42 45.48 -32.59
N ALA A 130 -2.00 44.45 -31.94
CA ALA A 130 -3.21 44.60 -31.13
C ALA A 130 -2.99 44.16 -29.68
N VAL A 131 -3.73 44.80 -28.77
CA VAL A 131 -3.61 44.77 -27.30
C VAL A 131 -3.73 43.34 -26.74
N GLY A 132 -2.67 42.53 -26.81
CA GLY A 132 -2.54 41.26 -26.08
C GLY A 132 -3.68 40.25 -26.29
N ARG A 133 -4.41 40.32 -27.41
CA ARG A 133 -5.56 39.46 -27.71
C ARG A 133 -5.29 38.57 -28.93
N PRO A 134 -5.72 37.29 -28.91
CA PRO A 134 -5.70 36.45 -30.09
C PRO A 134 -6.54 37.07 -31.20
N THR A 135 -5.96 37.17 -32.39
CA THR A 135 -6.63 37.70 -33.58
C THR A 135 -6.87 36.59 -34.57
N LEU A 136 -8.00 36.65 -35.28
CA LEU A 136 -8.29 35.75 -36.37
C LEU A 136 -7.79 36.31 -37.71
N GLU A 137 -7.14 35.46 -38.51
CA GLU A 137 -6.86 35.76 -39.91
C GLU A 137 -7.82 34.98 -40.81
N VAL A 138 -8.18 35.59 -41.94
CA VAL A 138 -9.14 35.05 -42.89
C VAL A 138 -8.55 35.00 -44.29
N CYS A 139 -8.94 33.97 -45.04
CA CYS A 139 -8.59 33.77 -46.43
C CYS A 139 -9.82 33.30 -47.20
N GLN A 140 -10.19 33.99 -48.28
CA GLN A 140 -11.26 33.53 -49.16
C GLN A 140 -10.76 32.38 -50.04
N LEU A 141 -11.55 31.30 -50.13
CA LEU A 141 -11.25 30.14 -50.95
C LEU A 141 -12.08 30.22 -52.22
N THR A 142 -11.47 30.60 -53.34
CA THR A 142 -12.13 30.60 -54.65
C THR A 142 -11.68 29.38 -55.44
N ALA A 143 -12.54 28.82 -56.29
CA ALA A 143 -12.21 27.64 -57.09
C ALA A 143 -10.89 27.84 -57.89
N GLY A 144 -9.82 27.18 -57.43
CA GLY A 144 -8.49 27.25 -58.04
C GLY A 144 -7.58 28.40 -57.58
N ARG A 145 -8.01 29.26 -56.63
CA ARG A 145 -7.19 30.35 -56.09
C ARG A 145 -7.46 30.57 -54.60
N GLN A 146 -6.39 30.46 -53.81
CA GLN A 146 -6.38 30.88 -52.41
C GLN A 146 -5.90 32.34 -52.35
N ASP A 147 -6.69 33.20 -51.71
CA ASP A 147 -6.26 34.56 -51.43
C ASP A 147 -5.15 34.61 -50.37
N ARG A 148 -4.53 35.77 -50.19
CA ARG A 148 -3.54 35.94 -49.12
C ARG A 148 -4.26 36.02 -47.77
N TRP A 149 -3.70 35.34 -46.77
CA TRP A 149 -4.10 35.51 -45.37
C TRP A 149 -4.03 36.98 -44.97
N ARG A 150 -5.12 37.49 -44.39
CA ARG A 150 -5.22 38.85 -43.87
C ARG A 150 -5.87 38.83 -42.49
N PRO A 151 -5.48 39.74 -41.58
CA PRO A 151 -6.20 39.89 -40.32
C PRO A 151 -7.66 40.24 -40.58
N LEU A 152 -8.57 39.61 -39.85
CA LEU A 152 -9.98 39.96 -39.87
C LEU A 152 -10.15 41.27 -39.08
N VAL A 153 -10.53 42.33 -39.77
CA VAL A 153 -10.79 43.65 -39.17
C VAL A 153 -12.31 43.86 -39.13
N GLY A 154 -12.90 43.70 -37.95
CA GLY A 154 -14.34 43.77 -37.74
C GLY A 154 -15.07 42.43 -37.97
N GLN A 155 -16.38 42.43 -37.74
CA GLN A 155 -17.21 41.24 -37.90
C GLN A 155 -17.42 40.91 -39.39
N LEU A 156 -17.30 39.62 -39.73
CA LEU A 156 -17.60 39.09 -41.06
C LEU A 156 -18.82 38.16 -40.97
N GLN A 157 -19.74 38.31 -41.91
CA GLN A 157 -20.87 37.38 -42.09
C GLN A 157 -20.61 36.57 -43.36
N VAL A 158 -20.58 35.25 -43.23
CA VAL A 158 -20.31 34.32 -44.32
C VAL A 158 -21.59 33.60 -44.71
N GLY A 159 -21.96 33.72 -45.98
CA GLY A 159 -23.12 33.06 -46.56
C GLY A 159 -22.87 31.58 -46.86
N ARG A 160 -23.93 30.80 -47.10
CA ARG A 160 -23.81 29.36 -47.41
C ARG A 160 -23.01 29.05 -48.68
N ASP A 161 -23.04 29.95 -49.65
CA ASP A 161 -22.36 29.77 -50.95
C ASP A 161 -20.91 30.28 -50.93
N GLU A 162 -20.46 30.83 -49.80
CA GLU A 162 -19.13 31.40 -49.64
C GLU A 162 -18.19 30.43 -48.93
N SER A 163 -16.96 30.30 -49.47
CA SER A 163 -15.93 29.45 -48.89
C SER A 163 -14.80 30.29 -48.32
N TYR A 164 -14.54 30.12 -47.02
CA TYR A 164 -13.44 30.79 -46.33
C TYR A 164 -12.62 29.78 -45.52
N ALA A 165 -11.34 30.11 -45.34
CA ALA A 165 -10.48 29.52 -44.34
C ALA A 165 -10.16 30.58 -43.28
N PHE A 166 -10.09 30.14 -42.03
CA PHE A 166 -9.77 30.94 -40.86
C PHE A 166 -8.56 30.34 -40.17
N ARG A 167 -7.68 31.17 -39.62
CA ARG A 167 -6.59 30.69 -38.78
C ARG A 167 -6.34 31.60 -37.61
N THR A 168 -5.90 31.01 -36.51
CA THR A 168 -5.36 31.72 -35.35
C THR A 168 -3.95 31.19 -35.08
N ALA A 169 -3.07 32.07 -34.62
CA ALA A 169 -1.68 31.74 -34.33
C ALA A 169 -1.27 32.30 -32.97
N LEU A 170 -0.74 31.43 -32.12
CA LEU A 170 -0.20 31.75 -30.81
C LEU A 170 1.29 31.39 -30.77
N THR A 171 2.07 32.16 -30.03
CA THR A 171 3.43 31.83 -29.62
C THR A 171 3.38 31.25 -28.21
N LEU A 172 3.68 29.97 -28.09
CA LEU A 172 3.82 29.30 -26.80
C LEU A 172 5.25 29.55 -26.31
N TRP A 173 5.37 30.29 -25.22
CA TRP A 173 6.62 30.67 -24.59
C TRP A 173 6.80 29.89 -23.30
N PHE A 174 7.91 29.18 -23.17
CA PHE A 174 8.24 28.34 -22.02
C PHE A 174 9.51 28.90 -21.40
N GLU A 175 9.40 29.39 -20.17
CA GLU A 175 10.53 29.83 -19.34
C GLU A 175 10.79 28.80 -18.25
N ASN A 176 12.03 28.36 -18.17
CA ASN A 176 12.47 27.49 -17.10
C ASN A 176 13.05 28.31 -15.96
N VAL A 177 12.38 28.29 -14.82
CA VAL A 177 12.81 29.02 -13.61
C VAL A 177 13.53 28.13 -12.59
N SER A 178 13.79 26.86 -12.94
CA SER A 178 14.59 25.96 -12.10
C SER A 178 16.06 25.95 -12.49
N ASP A 179 16.88 25.37 -11.61
CA ASP A 179 18.34 25.24 -11.79
C ASP A 179 18.74 24.09 -12.74
N ALA A 180 17.78 23.29 -13.20
CA ALA A 180 18.02 22.14 -14.06
C ALA A 180 17.34 22.31 -15.42
N PRO A 181 17.96 21.85 -16.53
CA PRO A 181 17.31 21.85 -17.83
C PRO A 181 16.07 20.97 -17.82
N ALA A 182 15.04 21.42 -18.54
CA ALA A 182 13.76 20.74 -18.65
C ALA A 182 13.50 20.28 -20.08
N GLN A 183 12.89 19.12 -20.23
CA GLN A 183 12.29 18.67 -21.47
C GLN A 183 10.78 18.91 -21.43
N ILE A 184 10.25 19.53 -22.48
CA ILE A 184 8.83 19.79 -22.68
C ILE A 184 8.29 18.82 -23.72
N ASP A 185 7.31 18.02 -23.30
CA ASP A 185 6.58 17.09 -24.16
C ASP A 185 5.12 17.53 -24.27
N ILE A 186 4.67 17.86 -25.49
CA ILE A 186 3.26 18.20 -25.71
C ILE A 186 2.43 16.91 -25.76
N ILE A 187 1.43 16.81 -24.88
CA ILE A 187 0.55 15.64 -24.76
C ILE A 187 -0.66 15.79 -25.68
N ASP A 188 -1.28 16.97 -25.63
CA ASP A 188 -2.41 17.35 -26.47
C ASP A 188 -2.13 18.75 -27.04
N SER A 189 -2.19 18.89 -28.36
CA SER A 189 -1.95 20.15 -29.05
C SER A 189 -3.21 21.02 -29.15
N ALA A 190 -4.31 20.65 -28.49
CA ALA A 190 -5.60 21.33 -28.58
C ALA A 190 -6.00 21.53 -30.04
N GLY A 191 -5.97 20.47 -30.87
CA GLY A 191 -6.36 20.54 -32.28
C GLY A 191 -5.58 21.52 -33.17
N GLY A 192 -4.46 22.07 -32.70
CA GLY A 192 -3.57 22.91 -33.51
C GLY A 192 -2.29 22.20 -33.92
N GLU A 193 -1.63 22.76 -34.93
CA GLU A 193 -0.33 22.34 -35.43
C GLU A 193 0.79 23.11 -34.72
N LEU A 194 1.89 22.42 -34.44
CA LEU A 194 3.06 22.97 -33.73
C LEU A 194 4.27 23.02 -34.65
N GLU A 195 5.05 24.07 -34.55
CA GLU A 195 6.34 24.19 -35.26
C GLU A 195 7.46 23.43 -34.50
N LEU A 196 7.29 22.12 -34.34
CA LEU A 196 8.29 21.24 -33.77
C LEU A 196 8.76 20.24 -34.83
N LEU A 197 10.09 20.07 -34.92
CA LEU A 197 10.65 19.03 -35.78
C LEU A 197 10.30 17.65 -35.20
N PRO A 198 9.75 16.72 -36.01
CA PRO A 198 9.46 15.38 -35.54
C PRO A 198 10.69 14.71 -34.94
N GLY A 199 10.55 14.16 -33.72
CA GLY A 199 11.63 13.45 -33.02
C GLY A 199 12.63 14.33 -32.27
N HIS A 200 12.45 15.66 -32.25
CA HIS A 200 13.27 16.56 -31.45
C HIS A 200 12.47 17.08 -30.25
N PRO A 201 12.78 16.64 -29.01
CA PRO A 201 12.11 17.17 -27.83
C PRO A 201 12.44 18.66 -27.64
N LEU A 202 11.46 19.43 -27.15
CA LEU A 202 11.69 20.83 -26.81
C LEU A 202 12.44 20.89 -25.48
N VAL A 203 13.74 21.19 -25.52
CA VAL A 203 14.55 21.35 -24.32
C VAL A 203 14.69 22.83 -23.97
N VAL A 204 14.35 23.18 -22.73
CA VAL A 204 14.46 24.52 -22.17
C VAL A 204 15.57 24.50 -21.11
N PRO A 205 16.73 25.11 -21.39
CA PRO A 205 17.83 25.19 -20.42
C PRO A 205 17.41 25.92 -19.14
N ALA A 206 18.16 25.68 -18.05
CA ALA A 206 17.93 26.36 -16.77
C ALA A 206 18.02 27.88 -16.94
N HIS A 207 17.04 28.62 -16.37
CA HIS A 207 16.96 30.08 -16.43
C HIS A 207 16.89 30.66 -17.85
N GLU A 208 16.51 29.85 -18.83
CA GLU A 208 16.29 30.28 -20.22
C GLU A 208 14.83 30.12 -20.63
N ALA A 209 14.47 30.76 -21.76
CA ALA A 209 13.17 30.61 -22.37
C ALA A 209 13.27 30.17 -23.84
N ARG A 210 12.28 29.39 -24.28
CA ARG A 210 12.11 28.96 -25.67
C ARG A 210 10.67 29.18 -26.09
N SER A 211 10.47 29.43 -27.38
CA SER A 211 9.13 29.63 -27.94
C SER A 211 8.90 28.76 -29.15
N ILE A 212 7.66 28.29 -29.31
CA ILE A 212 7.19 27.58 -30.49
C ILE A 212 5.89 28.20 -31.00
N ALA A 213 5.67 28.14 -32.30
CA ALA A 213 4.41 28.55 -32.89
C ALA A 213 3.37 27.44 -32.78
N TRP A 214 2.14 27.84 -32.45
CA TRP A 214 0.94 27.02 -32.48
C TRP A 214 -0.05 27.66 -33.43
N VAL A 215 -0.59 26.90 -34.36
CA VAL A 215 -1.54 27.40 -35.37
C VAL A 215 -2.72 26.47 -35.46
N ARG A 216 -3.93 27.02 -35.36
CA ARG A 216 -5.17 26.28 -35.60
C ARG A 216 -5.90 26.88 -36.78
N MET A 217 -6.44 26.01 -37.64
CA MET A 217 -7.13 26.39 -38.86
C MET A 217 -8.53 25.77 -38.91
N TRP A 218 -9.48 26.50 -39.50
CA TRP A 218 -10.83 26.04 -39.77
C TRP A 218 -11.25 26.45 -41.17
N THR A 219 -12.19 25.72 -41.74
CA THR A 219 -12.89 26.14 -42.96
C THR A 219 -14.36 26.45 -42.65
N SER A 220 -15.01 27.24 -43.51
CA SER A 220 -16.45 27.50 -43.39
C SER A 220 -17.29 26.22 -43.47
N ARG A 221 -16.75 25.13 -44.04
CA ARG A 221 -17.38 23.80 -44.05
C ARG A 221 -17.29 23.09 -42.70
N ASP A 222 -16.18 23.25 -41.98
CA ASP A 222 -16.04 22.65 -40.64
C ASP A 222 -17.00 23.30 -39.63
N LEU A 223 -17.45 24.53 -39.93
CA LEU A 223 -18.34 25.35 -39.13
C LEU A 223 -19.77 25.44 -39.73
N ASP A 224 -20.20 24.39 -40.44
CA ASP A 224 -21.46 24.35 -41.17
C ASP A 224 -22.72 24.19 -40.29
N SER A 225 -22.55 23.94 -39.00
CA SER A 225 -23.64 23.74 -38.05
C SER A 225 -23.32 24.30 -36.67
N ASP A 226 -24.35 24.72 -35.94
CA ASP A 226 -24.22 25.20 -34.57
C ASP A 226 -23.59 24.13 -33.68
N ARG A 227 -23.86 22.85 -33.94
CA ARG A 227 -23.24 21.73 -33.21
C ARG A 227 -21.71 21.74 -33.35
N HIS A 228 -21.19 21.99 -34.54
CA HIS A 228 -19.74 22.04 -34.77
C HIS A 228 -19.11 23.29 -34.14
N ILE A 229 -19.81 24.43 -34.20
CA ILE A 229 -19.36 25.69 -33.58
C ILE A 229 -19.35 25.62 -32.05
N GLN A 230 -20.29 24.89 -31.46
CA GLN A 230 -20.39 24.75 -30.00
C GLN A 230 -19.52 23.61 -29.44
N ASP A 231 -18.94 22.78 -30.30
CA ASP A 231 -18.00 21.73 -29.88
C ASP A 231 -16.75 22.38 -29.26
N PRO A 232 -16.34 22.01 -28.03
CA PRO A 232 -15.14 22.55 -27.39
C PRO A 232 -13.89 22.50 -28.27
N SER A 233 -13.70 21.47 -29.10
CA SER A 233 -12.56 21.38 -30.00
C SER A 233 -12.45 22.55 -31.00
N SER A 234 -13.57 23.21 -31.30
CA SER A 234 -13.62 24.34 -32.23
C SER A 234 -13.21 25.67 -31.62
N TRP A 235 -13.26 25.83 -30.29
CA TRP A 235 -13.03 27.13 -29.64
C TRP A 235 -12.22 27.09 -28.35
N LEU A 236 -12.12 25.94 -27.67
CA LEU A 236 -11.33 25.80 -26.46
C LEU A 236 -9.86 25.64 -26.82
N PHE A 237 -8.99 26.35 -26.11
CA PHE A 237 -7.54 26.17 -26.15
C PHE A 237 -7.10 25.47 -24.86
N ASP A 238 -7.15 24.15 -24.88
CA ASP A 238 -6.86 23.24 -23.76
C ASP A 238 -5.52 22.48 -23.95
N LEU A 239 -4.48 23.20 -24.38
CA LEU A 239 -3.19 22.58 -24.66
C LEU A 239 -2.57 22.03 -23.38
N THR A 240 -2.21 20.75 -23.39
CA THR A 240 -1.61 20.07 -22.25
C THR A 240 -0.19 19.63 -22.59
N PHE A 241 0.75 19.95 -21.71
CA PHE A 241 2.15 19.57 -21.84
C PHE A 241 2.70 19.03 -20.53
N ALA A 242 3.79 18.28 -20.63
CA ALA A 242 4.56 17.85 -19.47
C ALA A 242 5.96 18.46 -19.50
N ALA A 243 6.45 18.82 -18.31
CA ALA A 243 7.83 19.19 -18.08
C ALA A 243 8.51 18.09 -17.27
N SER A 244 9.61 17.56 -17.78
CA SER A 244 10.43 16.54 -17.13
C SER A 244 11.88 16.96 -17.03
N ASP A 245 12.60 16.42 -16.05
CA ASP A 245 14.06 16.52 -16.05
C ASP A 245 14.65 15.74 -17.23
N LEU A 246 15.87 16.06 -17.66
CA LEU A 246 16.51 15.34 -18.78
C LEU A 246 16.70 13.84 -18.53
N GLY A 247 16.72 13.40 -17.27
CA GLY A 247 16.78 11.99 -16.91
C GLY A 247 15.43 11.29 -16.86
N LEU A 248 14.33 12.03 -17.08
CA LEU A 248 12.94 11.57 -17.05
C LEU A 248 12.54 10.90 -15.71
N HIS A 249 13.15 11.30 -14.61
CA HIS A 249 12.84 10.78 -13.28
C HIS A 249 11.54 11.37 -12.72
N VAL A 250 11.35 12.67 -12.92
CA VAL A 250 10.22 13.43 -12.38
C VAL A 250 9.53 14.21 -13.48
N ARG A 251 8.21 14.26 -13.42
CA ARG A 251 7.36 14.88 -14.44
C ARG A 251 6.21 15.62 -13.79
N ASP A 252 6.08 16.89 -14.15
CA ASP A 252 4.91 17.71 -13.85
C ASP A 252 4.11 17.96 -15.13
N THR A 253 2.79 18.04 -15.01
CA THR A 253 1.89 18.29 -16.13
C THR A 253 1.26 19.66 -15.97
N TYR A 254 1.13 20.37 -17.09
CA TYR A 254 0.62 21.73 -17.15
C TYR A 254 -0.45 21.80 -18.24
N ALA A 255 -1.45 22.64 -18.03
CA ALA A 255 -2.52 22.88 -18.98
C ALA A 255 -2.76 24.37 -19.17
N PHE A 256 -2.89 24.77 -20.42
CA PHE A 256 -3.54 26.01 -20.79
C PHE A 256 -5.05 25.81 -20.77
N ASP A 257 -5.77 26.87 -20.42
CA ASP A 257 -7.22 26.93 -20.55
C ASP A 257 -7.57 28.33 -21.05
N GLY A 258 -7.84 28.43 -22.35
CA GLY A 258 -8.13 29.67 -23.05
C GLY A 258 -9.40 29.56 -23.88
N ASP A 259 -10.15 30.67 -23.96
CA ASP A 259 -11.34 30.78 -24.81
C ASP A 259 -10.98 31.48 -26.13
N LEU A 260 -11.08 30.74 -27.24
CA LEU A 260 -10.88 31.20 -28.62
C LEU A 260 -12.20 31.14 -29.42
N ARG A 261 -13.34 31.48 -28.81
CA ARG A 261 -14.62 31.59 -29.52
C ARG A 261 -14.64 32.76 -30.48
N PHE A 262 -14.26 32.49 -31.73
CA PHE A 262 -14.36 33.44 -32.85
C PHE A 262 -15.65 33.29 -33.67
N PHE A 263 -16.37 32.18 -33.52
CA PHE A 263 -17.45 31.80 -34.42
C PHE A 263 -18.79 31.73 -33.70
N ASP A 264 -19.84 32.22 -34.35
CA ASP A 264 -21.22 32.11 -33.92
C ASP A 264 -22.14 31.94 -35.14
N ARG A 265 -23.42 31.62 -34.92
CA ARG A 265 -24.42 31.42 -35.96
C ARG A 265 -25.61 32.34 -35.75
N ASP A 266 -25.92 33.12 -36.79
CA ASP A 266 -27.14 33.92 -36.86
C ASP A 266 -28.03 33.39 -37.99
N GLY A 267 -28.89 32.42 -37.65
CA GLY A 267 -29.76 31.73 -38.59
C GLY A 267 -28.97 30.96 -39.66
N SER A 268 -28.95 31.48 -40.90
CA SER A 268 -28.23 30.86 -42.02
C SER A 268 -26.80 31.35 -42.20
N TRP A 269 -26.38 32.36 -41.45
CA TRP A 269 -25.09 33.03 -41.62
C TRP A 269 -24.10 32.56 -40.55
N LEU A 270 -22.88 32.27 -40.96
CA LEU A 270 -21.76 32.14 -40.03
C LEU A 270 -21.27 33.54 -39.68
N VAL A 271 -21.33 33.89 -38.40
CA VAL A 271 -20.82 35.14 -37.86
C VAL A 271 -19.40 34.89 -37.35
N VAL A 272 -18.44 35.64 -37.88
CA VAL A 272 -17.03 35.52 -37.53
C VAL A 272 -16.58 36.82 -36.87
N MET A 273 -16.13 36.70 -35.63
CA MET A 273 -15.61 37.79 -34.82
C MET A 273 -14.08 37.86 -34.98
N PRO A 274 -13.50 39.07 -34.99
CA PRO A 274 -12.06 39.27 -35.14
C PRO A 274 -11.26 38.85 -33.88
N GLU A 275 -11.91 38.91 -32.72
CA GLU A 275 -11.35 38.62 -31.39
C GLU A 275 -12.38 37.82 -30.56
N PRO A 276 -11.94 37.01 -29.59
CA PRO A 276 -12.85 36.37 -28.65
C PRO A 276 -13.59 37.39 -27.77
N PRO A 277 -14.80 37.07 -27.29
CA PRO A 277 -15.62 37.98 -26.48
C PRO A 277 -15.05 38.22 -25.07
N LEU A 278 -14.33 37.24 -24.53
CA LEU A 278 -13.69 37.33 -23.22
C LEU A 278 -12.23 37.77 -23.38
N PRO A 279 -11.72 38.64 -22.48
CA PRO A 279 -10.33 39.05 -22.53
C PRO A 279 -9.41 37.84 -22.30
N TRP A 280 -8.30 37.82 -23.03
CA TRP A 280 -7.25 36.79 -22.92
C TRP A 280 -6.46 36.96 -21.61
N THR A 281 -7.08 36.61 -20.49
CA THR A 281 -6.52 36.79 -19.14
C THR A 281 -5.86 35.55 -18.57
N SER A 282 -6.05 34.40 -19.22
CA SER A 282 -5.48 33.10 -18.84
C SER A 282 -4.41 32.69 -19.85
N ASP A 283 -3.46 33.60 -20.11
CA ASP A 283 -2.35 33.33 -21.02
C ASP A 283 -1.29 32.43 -20.37
N VAL A 284 -1.36 32.17 -19.06
CA VAL A 284 -0.40 31.36 -18.31
C VAL A 284 -0.94 29.95 -18.10
N ALA A 285 -0.11 28.93 -18.34
CA ALA A 285 -0.47 27.55 -18.03
C ALA A 285 -0.54 27.31 -16.51
N SER A 286 -1.52 26.53 -16.09
CA SER A 286 -1.64 26.06 -14.71
C SER A 286 -1.00 24.70 -14.54
N MET A 287 -0.33 24.47 -13.41
CA MET A 287 0.21 23.15 -13.06
C MET A 287 -0.94 22.25 -12.58
N LEU A 288 -1.09 21.09 -13.20
CA LEU A 288 -2.08 20.08 -12.80
C LEU A 288 -1.57 19.27 -11.61
N PRO A 289 -2.47 18.84 -10.69
CA PRO A 289 -2.08 17.99 -9.58
C PRO A 289 -1.68 16.59 -10.06
N GLY A 290 -0.69 15.98 -9.40
CA GLY A 290 -0.27 14.60 -9.69
C GLY A 290 1.11 14.51 -10.34
N ARG A 291 2.14 15.00 -9.64
CA ARG A 291 3.54 14.77 -10.00
C ARG A 291 3.80 13.28 -10.16
N THR A 292 4.43 12.91 -11.26
CA THR A 292 4.74 11.52 -11.58
C THR A 292 6.23 11.26 -11.44
N TYR A 293 6.59 10.20 -10.73
CA TYR A 293 7.98 9.72 -10.62
C TYR A 293 8.11 8.43 -11.44
N GLN A 294 8.82 8.48 -12.57
CA GLN A 294 8.93 7.30 -13.46
C GLN A 294 9.86 6.23 -12.89
N ARG A 295 10.85 6.64 -12.10
CA ARG A 295 11.86 5.75 -11.53
C ARG A 295 11.98 6.00 -10.03
N MET A 296 11.11 5.36 -9.26
CA MET A 296 11.38 5.11 -7.85
C MET A 296 12.16 3.79 -7.78
N ASP A 297 13.38 3.82 -7.28
CA ASP A 297 14.18 2.61 -7.03
C ASP A 297 13.60 1.80 -5.85
N VAL A 298 12.65 2.36 -5.09
CA VAL A 298 11.87 1.66 -4.07
C VAL A 298 10.62 1.02 -4.68
N SER A 299 10.56 -0.31 -4.63
CA SER A 299 9.41 -1.10 -5.08
C SER A 299 8.14 -0.76 -4.28
N VAL A 300 7.03 -0.54 -4.99
CA VAL A 300 5.69 -0.53 -4.40
C VAL A 300 5.31 -1.98 -4.11
N SER A 301 5.44 -2.41 -2.86
CA SER A 301 4.97 -3.71 -2.38
C SER A 301 3.71 -3.55 -1.55
#